data_AF-A0A8J7DDQ9-F1
#
_entry.id   AF-A0A8J7DDQ9-F1
#
_cell.length_a   1.000
_cell.length_b   1.000
_cell.length_c   1.000
_cell.angle_alpha   90.00
_cell.angle_beta   90.00
_cell.angle_gamma   90.00
#
_symmetry.space_group_name_H-M   'P 1'
#
loop_
_entity.id
_entity.type
_entity.pdbx_description
1 polymer ?
#
loop_
_entity_poly.entity_id
_entity_poly.type
_entity_poly.pdbx_seq_one_letter_code
_entity_poly.pdbx_strand_id
1 'polypeptide(L)'
;MPDLTTKKIITFGNSIYLLSAPGTWNAAQVEAQSFGGNLATINDVKEQTFLAGLFANQNPWIGISDAGKERTFTWIGEQSAYQNWIPGLPTTDQVRDFVYLGSSGWNHDVQNANRTGIIEIKNPNTPILVIEDLGIIEPASGIKQVQFQVKLFGTSSQQIKVNYATVPNTALAGINYLNTSGTLSFNPGETKKLITVNIRNDGEAITGKEFFVNLSSPTNAILGDNQALATIYEASDAITFGGSTYLLSKAGSWGQAQVEAQSFGGNLVTINNAAEQTFLAGKYANQNPWIGLSDAGQERTFTWIGEQSAYQNWTPGLPTTDQVRDFVYLGSSGWNHDVQYANHRGIIEIPTALSVPIPDMTARRIYTFGDSIYLTSVAGSWGTAQVEAQSFRGNLVTINDVKEQTFLAGLFANQNPWIGLSDAGKEQTFTWIGEQSAYQNWTPGLPTTDQVRDFVYLGSSGWNHDVQYA
;
A
#
# COMPACT_ATOMS: atom_id res chain seq x y z
N MET A 1 13.52 -22.56 -11.56
CA MET A 1 12.99 -21.83 -10.39
C MET A 1 11.86 -22.64 -9.79
N PRO A 2 11.63 -22.55 -8.47
CA PRO A 2 10.47 -23.16 -7.85
C PRO A 2 9.18 -22.54 -8.42
N ASP A 3 8.11 -23.32 -8.43
CA ASP A 3 6.80 -22.89 -8.91
C ASP A 3 6.13 -21.95 -7.89
N LEU A 4 5.96 -20.68 -8.27
CA LEU A 4 5.32 -19.66 -7.44
C LEU A 4 3.79 -19.69 -7.50
N THR A 5 3.19 -20.39 -8.48
CA THR A 5 1.73 -20.40 -8.67
C THR A 5 0.97 -21.10 -7.55
N THR A 6 1.67 -21.84 -6.69
CA THR A 6 1.11 -22.49 -5.49
C THR A 6 1.25 -21.65 -4.23
N LYS A 7 1.96 -20.52 -4.30
CA LYS A 7 2.21 -19.62 -3.17
C LYS A 7 1.20 -18.48 -3.21
N LYS A 8 0.71 -18.09 -2.03
CA LYS A 8 -0.03 -16.85 -1.89
C LYS A 8 0.95 -15.68 -2.01
N ILE A 9 0.83 -14.91 -3.09
CA ILE A 9 1.64 -13.73 -3.36
C ILE A 9 0.85 -12.49 -2.96
N ILE A 10 1.55 -11.55 -2.32
CA ILE A 10 1.04 -10.22 -2.03
C ILE A 10 2.00 -9.22 -2.66
N THR A 11 1.48 -8.18 -3.29
CA THR A 11 2.32 -7.08 -3.78
C THR A 11 2.10 -5.86 -2.91
N PHE A 12 3.19 -5.22 -2.49
CA PHE A 12 3.15 -3.94 -1.80
C PHE A 12 4.28 -3.06 -2.34
N GLY A 13 3.95 -1.83 -2.73
CA GLY A 13 4.87 -0.98 -3.49
C GLY A 13 5.38 -1.67 -4.76
N ASN A 14 6.70 -1.80 -4.87
CA ASN A 14 7.40 -2.45 -5.99
C ASN A 14 7.98 -3.83 -5.62
N SER A 15 7.53 -4.43 -4.52
CA SER A 15 8.01 -5.72 -4.04
C SER A 15 6.91 -6.79 -4.07
N ILE A 16 7.33 -8.03 -4.30
CA ILE A 16 6.53 -9.24 -4.10
C ILE A 16 6.85 -9.78 -2.71
N TYR A 17 5.82 -10.11 -1.94
CA TYR A 17 5.93 -10.79 -0.65
C TYR A 17 5.23 -12.14 -0.67
N LEU A 18 5.87 -13.14 -0.06
CA LEU A 18 5.28 -14.47 0.18
C LEU A 18 5.90 -15.10 1.42
N LEU A 19 5.29 -16.16 1.94
CA LEU A 19 5.86 -16.94 3.03
C LEU A 19 6.68 -18.13 2.51
N SER A 20 7.85 -18.31 3.13
CA SER A 20 8.66 -19.52 2.99
C SER A 20 7.91 -20.74 3.58
N ALA A 21 8.40 -21.94 3.28
CA ALA A 21 8.06 -23.10 4.08
C ALA A 21 8.55 -22.91 5.54
N PRO A 22 7.88 -23.50 6.55
CA PRO A 22 8.37 -23.47 7.92
C PRO A 22 9.78 -24.09 8.04
N GLY A 23 10.69 -23.38 8.71
CA GLY A 23 12.04 -23.85 8.96
C GLY A 23 12.88 -22.88 9.78
N THR A 24 14.19 -23.13 9.77
CA THR A 24 15.19 -22.22 10.36
C THR A 24 15.30 -20.93 9.55
N TRP A 25 15.83 -19.87 10.15
CA TRP A 25 16.09 -18.60 9.46
C TRP A 25 16.93 -18.81 8.19
N ASN A 26 18.00 -19.61 8.28
CA ASN A 26 18.85 -19.94 7.13
C ASN A 26 18.09 -20.71 6.03
N ALA A 27 17.22 -21.64 6.40
CA ALA A 27 16.42 -22.38 5.42
C ALA A 27 15.46 -21.44 4.66
N ALA A 28 14.81 -20.52 5.39
CA ALA A 28 13.94 -19.52 4.80
C ALA A 28 14.71 -18.55 3.89
N GLN A 29 15.91 -18.12 4.29
CA GLN A 29 16.79 -17.29 3.47
C GLN A 29 17.28 -18.02 2.21
N VAL A 30 17.59 -19.31 2.28
CA VAL A 30 17.94 -20.12 1.10
C VAL A 30 16.76 -20.23 0.14
N GLU A 31 15.54 -20.42 0.66
CA GLU A 31 14.32 -20.41 -0.16
C GLU A 31 14.13 -19.04 -0.82
N ALA A 32 14.29 -17.93 -0.08
CA ALA A 32 14.22 -16.58 -0.62
C ALA A 32 15.19 -16.35 -1.79
N GLN A 33 16.46 -16.74 -1.61
CA GLN A 33 17.49 -16.63 -2.64
C GLN A 33 17.19 -17.46 -3.88
N SER A 34 16.48 -18.59 -3.75
CA SER A 34 16.06 -19.40 -4.89
C SER A 34 15.08 -18.68 -5.82
N PHE A 35 14.41 -17.64 -5.34
CA PHE A 35 13.55 -16.75 -6.10
C PHE A 35 14.23 -15.44 -6.54
N GLY A 36 15.50 -15.25 -6.18
CA GLY A 36 16.21 -13.97 -6.38
C GLY A 36 15.79 -12.88 -5.39
N GLY A 37 15.18 -13.26 -4.27
CA GLY A 37 14.84 -12.38 -3.17
C GLY A 37 15.70 -12.61 -1.93
N ASN A 38 15.29 -12.00 -0.83
CA ASN A 38 15.84 -12.23 0.51
C ASN A 38 14.69 -12.33 1.51
N LEU A 39 14.98 -12.73 2.75
CA LEU A 39 14.07 -12.42 3.84
C LEU A 39 13.84 -10.91 3.91
N ALA A 40 12.60 -10.51 4.15
CA ALA A 40 12.12 -9.15 3.97
C ALA A 40 12.92 -8.14 4.80
N THR A 41 13.23 -7.01 4.15
CA THR A 41 13.71 -5.80 4.84
C THR A 41 12.48 -4.94 5.15
N ILE A 42 12.44 -4.30 6.32
CA ILE A 42 11.35 -3.38 6.67
C ILE A 42 11.91 -1.96 6.67
N ASN A 43 11.46 -1.15 5.72
CA ASN A 43 12.04 0.15 5.40
C ASN A 43 11.35 1.30 6.12
N ASP A 44 10.04 1.18 6.36
CA ASP A 44 9.25 2.24 6.97
C ASP A 44 8.04 1.72 7.78
N VAL A 45 7.34 2.68 8.40
CA VAL A 45 6.15 2.45 9.23
C VAL A 45 4.98 1.82 8.46
N LYS A 46 4.82 2.14 7.16
CA LYS A 46 3.72 1.62 6.34
C LYS A 46 3.98 0.17 5.95
N GLU A 47 5.20 -0.15 5.54
CA GLU A 47 5.63 -1.52 5.26
C GLU A 47 5.52 -2.38 6.52
N GLN A 48 6.01 -1.89 7.67
CA GLN A 48 5.83 -2.57 8.96
C GLN A 48 4.36 -2.86 9.24
N THR A 49 3.50 -1.84 9.16
CA THR A 49 2.07 -1.97 9.48
C THR A 49 1.39 -2.97 8.56
N PHE A 50 1.69 -2.90 7.26
CA PHE A 50 1.12 -3.79 6.24
C PHE A 50 1.54 -5.25 6.46
N LEU A 51 2.84 -5.52 6.63
CA LEU A 51 3.35 -6.87 6.87
C LEU A 51 2.88 -7.42 8.23
N ALA A 52 2.81 -6.57 9.25
CA ALA A 52 2.32 -6.96 10.57
C ALA A 52 0.86 -7.39 10.50
N GLY A 53 -0.01 -6.60 9.84
CA GLY A 53 -1.43 -6.87 9.66
C GLY A 53 -1.74 -8.11 8.81
N LEU A 54 -0.76 -8.66 8.10
CA LEU A 54 -0.90 -9.89 7.31
C LEU A 54 -0.30 -11.12 7.98
N PHE A 55 0.87 -10.97 8.62
CA PHE A 55 1.73 -12.11 8.93
C PHE A 55 2.15 -12.23 10.39
N ALA A 56 2.01 -11.18 11.22
CA ALA A 56 2.62 -11.15 12.55
C ALA A 56 2.13 -12.26 13.51
N ASN A 57 0.94 -12.82 13.31
CA ASN A 57 0.38 -13.90 14.12
C ASN A 57 1.12 -15.23 13.92
N GLN A 58 1.87 -15.37 12.83
CA GLN A 58 2.71 -16.52 12.54
C GLN A 58 4.13 -16.34 13.09
N ASN A 59 4.46 -15.16 13.61
CA ASN A 59 5.79 -14.78 14.05
C ASN A 59 6.90 -15.12 13.03
N PRO A 60 6.79 -14.67 11.78
CA PRO A 60 7.70 -15.09 10.71
C PRO A 60 9.07 -14.41 10.81
N TRP A 61 10.12 -15.11 10.36
CA TRP A 61 11.45 -14.56 10.20
C TRP A 61 11.46 -13.35 9.26
N ILE A 62 12.28 -12.36 9.60
CA ILE A 62 12.63 -11.20 8.76
C ILE A 62 14.15 -11.12 8.56
N GLY A 63 14.61 -10.31 7.61
CA GLY A 63 15.98 -10.35 7.10
C GLY A 63 17.08 -9.81 8.01
N ILE A 64 16.78 -9.41 9.24
CA ILE A 64 17.75 -8.81 10.17
C ILE A 64 18.28 -9.84 11.17
N SER A 65 19.59 -9.79 11.42
CA SER A 65 20.29 -10.66 12.38
C SER A 65 21.60 -10.02 12.86
N ASP A 66 22.10 -10.40 14.03
CA ASP A 66 23.44 -10.03 14.51
C ASP A 66 24.42 -11.21 14.58
N ALA A 67 24.08 -12.34 13.95
CA ALA A 67 24.91 -13.56 13.89
C ALA A 67 26.33 -13.32 13.31
N GLY A 68 26.51 -12.26 12.51
CA GLY A 68 27.83 -11.88 11.99
C GLY A 68 28.69 -11.10 12.99
N LYS A 69 28.07 -10.39 13.93
CA LYS A 69 28.71 -9.63 15.00
C LYS A 69 27.68 -9.30 16.07
N GLU A 70 27.79 -9.99 17.20
CA GLU A 70 27.01 -9.78 18.42
C GLU A 70 26.69 -8.30 18.70
N ARG A 71 25.39 -8.02 18.95
CA ARG A 71 24.81 -6.68 19.20
C ARG A 71 24.85 -5.72 18.01
N THR A 72 25.26 -6.18 16.83
CA THR A 72 25.27 -5.40 15.60
C THR A 72 24.31 -6.03 14.61
N PHE A 73 23.03 -5.68 14.74
CA PHE A 73 22.00 -6.17 13.84
C PHE A 73 22.16 -5.58 12.44
N THR A 74 22.23 -6.46 11.45
CA THR A 74 22.40 -6.13 10.04
C THR A 74 21.36 -6.84 9.19
N TRP A 75 20.85 -6.14 8.18
CA TRP A 75 19.96 -6.72 7.19
C TRP A 75 20.76 -7.56 6.19
N ILE A 76 20.26 -8.74 5.83
CA ILE A 76 20.87 -9.62 4.82
C ILE A 76 20.69 -9.08 3.39
N GLY A 77 19.70 -8.19 3.18
CA GLY A 77 19.36 -7.56 1.92
C GLY A 77 19.63 -6.06 1.90
N GLU A 78 18.63 -5.29 1.48
CA GLU A 78 18.66 -3.82 1.53
C GLU A 78 18.87 -3.36 2.98
N GLN A 79 19.62 -2.27 3.17
CA GLN A 79 19.85 -1.74 4.50
C GLN A 79 18.75 -0.75 4.86
N SER A 80 18.15 -0.94 6.03
CA SER A 80 17.15 -0.04 6.58
C SER A 80 17.60 0.53 7.92
N ALA A 81 17.33 1.83 8.13
CA ALA A 81 17.52 2.52 9.41
C ALA A 81 16.30 2.42 10.34
N TYR A 82 15.17 1.97 9.81
CA TYR A 82 13.93 1.83 10.56
C TYR A 82 14.05 0.71 11.60
N GLN A 83 13.40 0.90 12.75
CA GLN A 83 13.39 -0.06 13.85
C GLN A 83 12.02 -0.12 14.50
N ASN A 84 11.59 -1.33 14.86
CA ASN A 84 10.35 -1.54 15.62
C ASN A 84 10.49 -2.65 16.66
N TRP A 85 11.56 -2.63 17.44
CA TRP A 85 11.77 -3.60 18.52
C TRP A 85 10.71 -3.49 19.61
N ILE A 86 10.25 -4.63 20.15
CA ILE A 86 9.42 -4.60 21.36
C ILE A 86 10.22 -4.02 22.54
N PRO A 87 9.56 -3.41 23.54
CA PRO A 87 10.26 -2.85 24.69
C PRO A 87 11.16 -3.85 25.41
N GLY A 88 12.41 -3.45 25.65
CA GLY A 88 13.43 -4.29 26.28
C GLY A 88 14.26 -5.13 25.30
N LEU A 89 14.01 -5.04 24.00
CA LEU A 89 14.81 -5.67 22.95
C LEU A 89 15.60 -4.64 22.10
N PRO A 90 16.66 -5.10 21.41
CA PRO A 90 17.28 -6.43 21.52
C PRO A 90 17.95 -6.64 22.89
N THR A 91 17.99 -7.89 23.39
CA THR A 91 18.73 -8.17 24.63
C THR A 91 20.25 -8.32 24.38
N THR A 92 21.00 -8.68 25.42
CA THR A 92 22.47 -8.82 25.37
C THR A 92 22.95 -10.27 25.31
N ASP A 93 22.01 -11.23 25.14
CA ASP A 93 22.34 -12.63 25.01
C ASP A 93 22.95 -12.94 23.65
N GLN A 94 23.86 -13.92 23.62
CA GLN A 94 24.68 -14.25 22.46
C GLN A 94 24.16 -15.48 21.67
N VAL A 95 22.88 -15.82 21.86
CA VAL A 95 22.29 -17.05 21.29
C VAL A 95 21.15 -16.72 20.34
N ARG A 96 20.37 -15.68 20.66
CA ARG A 96 19.22 -15.26 19.87
C ARG A 96 19.62 -14.22 18.84
N ASP A 97 20.19 -14.71 17.74
CA ASP A 97 20.78 -13.83 16.75
C ASP A 97 19.81 -13.44 15.61
N PHE A 98 18.65 -14.10 15.52
CA PHE A 98 17.78 -14.05 14.35
C PHE A 98 16.43 -13.43 14.69
N VAL A 99 15.94 -12.53 13.84
CA VAL A 99 14.79 -11.68 14.17
C VAL A 99 13.54 -12.11 13.44
N TYR A 100 12.40 -12.06 14.13
CA TYR A 100 11.08 -12.32 13.60
C TYR A 100 10.11 -11.16 13.86
N LEU A 101 9.12 -11.03 12.99
CA LEU A 101 8.03 -10.05 13.09
C LEU A 101 6.95 -10.57 14.04
N GLY A 102 6.81 -9.97 15.22
CA GLY A 102 5.74 -10.29 16.17
C GLY A 102 4.56 -9.33 16.07
N SER A 103 3.48 -9.64 16.80
CA SER A 103 2.24 -8.85 16.84
C SER A 103 2.38 -7.46 17.45
N SER A 104 3.50 -7.18 18.12
CA SER A 104 3.75 -5.98 18.92
C SER A 104 5.06 -5.28 18.53
N GLY A 105 5.69 -5.73 17.43
CA GLY A 105 7.04 -5.37 17.03
C GLY A 105 7.98 -6.57 16.87
N TRP A 106 9.26 -6.27 16.70
CA TRP A 106 10.30 -7.25 16.39
C TRP A 106 10.85 -7.93 17.63
N ASN A 107 11.16 -9.21 17.48
CA ASN A 107 11.71 -10.04 18.54
C ASN A 107 12.79 -10.95 17.96
N HIS A 108 13.66 -11.48 18.81
CA HIS A 108 14.81 -12.27 18.39
C HIS A 108 14.80 -13.66 19.03
N ASP A 109 15.31 -14.64 18.29
CA ASP A 109 15.22 -16.05 18.62
C ASP A 109 16.43 -16.82 18.08
N VAL A 110 16.57 -18.06 18.54
CA VAL A 110 17.66 -18.96 18.17
C VAL A 110 17.50 -19.47 16.74
N GLN A 111 18.62 -19.75 16.07
CA GLN A 111 18.65 -20.16 14.66
C GLN A 111 17.75 -21.36 14.32
N ASN A 112 17.65 -22.32 15.25
CA ASN A 112 16.97 -23.59 15.04
C ASN A 112 15.46 -23.54 15.34
N ALA A 113 14.91 -22.37 15.71
CA ALA A 113 13.47 -22.21 15.83
C ALA A 113 12.79 -22.44 14.47
N ASN A 114 11.62 -23.08 14.50
CA ASN A 114 10.86 -23.45 13.32
C ASN A 114 9.77 -22.41 13.04
N ARG A 115 9.98 -21.55 12.03
CA ARG A 115 9.06 -20.46 11.65
C ARG A 115 9.01 -20.35 10.14
N THR A 116 7.93 -19.82 9.60
CA THR A 116 7.95 -19.30 8.22
C THR A 116 8.81 -18.03 8.18
N GLY A 117 9.31 -17.64 7.01
CA GLY A 117 9.96 -16.36 6.78
C GLY A 117 9.19 -15.54 5.76
N ILE A 118 9.14 -14.22 5.94
CA ILE A 118 8.62 -13.31 4.93
C ILE A 118 9.71 -13.16 3.88
N ILE A 119 9.45 -13.65 2.67
CA ILE A 119 10.33 -13.50 1.52
C ILE A 119 9.91 -12.23 0.78
N GLU A 120 10.87 -11.36 0.50
CA GLU A 120 10.72 -10.19 -0.35
C GLU A 120 11.51 -10.38 -1.64
N ILE A 121 10.84 -10.15 -2.78
CA ILE A 121 11.46 -10.20 -4.11
C ILE A 121 11.21 -8.85 -4.82
N LYS A 122 12.27 -8.03 -4.88
CA LYS A 122 12.29 -6.73 -5.58
C LYS A 122 12.87 -6.85 -6.99
N ASN A 123 13.97 -7.59 -7.11
CA ASN A 123 14.73 -7.78 -8.36
C ASN A 123 14.92 -9.27 -8.67
N PRO A 124 13.89 -9.96 -9.20
CA PRO A 124 13.99 -11.39 -9.44
C PRO A 124 15.01 -11.71 -10.54
N ASN A 125 15.69 -12.85 -10.40
CA ASN A 125 16.66 -13.35 -11.39
C ASN A 125 16.03 -13.74 -12.73
N THR A 126 14.72 -13.96 -12.74
CA THR A 126 13.92 -14.25 -13.94
C THR A 126 12.65 -13.44 -13.82
N PRO A 127 12.18 -12.77 -14.88
CA PRO A 127 11.02 -11.92 -14.80
C PRO A 127 9.78 -12.69 -14.29
N ILE A 128 9.03 -12.08 -13.37
CA ILE A 128 7.85 -12.67 -12.74
C ILE A 128 6.63 -11.87 -13.14
N LEU A 129 5.64 -12.55 -13.74
CA LEU A 129 4.33 -11.98 -14.03
C LEU A 129 3.37 -12.25 -12.88
N VAL A 130 2.72 -11.19 -12.41
CA VAL A 130 1.72 -11.22 -11.33
C VAL A 130 0.48 -10.50 -11.84
N ILE A 131 -0.71 -11.10 -11.66
CA ILE A 131 -1.98 -10.41 -11.89
C ILE A 131 -2.61 -10.03 -10.55
N GLU A 132 -3.08 -8.79 -10.42
CA GLU A 132 -3.72 -8.30 -9.19
C GLU A 132 -5.21 -8.64 -9.16
N ASP A 133 -5.70 -9.01 -7.97
CA ASP A 133 -7.13 -9.08 -7.65
C ASP A 133 -7.82 -7.73 -7.91
N LEU A 134 -9.13 -7.78 -8.18
CA LEU A 134 -9.90 -6.58 -8.49
C LEU A 134 -11.25 -6.57 -7.77
N GLY A 135 -11.44 -5.55 -6.94
CA GLY A 135 -12.72 -5.17 -6.37
C GLY A 135 -13.51 -4.34 -7.39
N ILE A 136 -14.74 -4.75 -7.66
CA ILE A 136 -15.56 -4.15 -8.71
C ILE A 136 -16.89 -3.71 -8.11
N ILE A 137 -17.17 -2.41 -8.15
CA ILE A 137 -18.55 -1.91 -8.04
C ILE A 137 -19.14 -2.00 -9.45
N GLU A 138 -20.20 -2.78 -9.61
CA GLU A 138 -20.89 -2.94 -10.89
C GLU A 138 -21.50 -1.61 -11.40
N PRO A 139 -21.84 -1.47 -12.70
CA PRO A 139 -22.55 -0.28 -13.14
C PRO A 139 -23.98 -0.27 -12.59
N ALA A 140 -24.55 0.93 -12.38
CA ALA A 140 -25.97 1.07 -12.04
C ALA A 140 -26.91 0.54 -13.13
N SER A 141 -26.46 0.52 -14.39
CA SER A 141 -27.11 -0.18 -15.51
C SER A 141 -26.14 -0.41 -16.66
N GLY A 142 -26.41 -1.42 -17.51
CA GLY A 142 -25.66 -1.66 -18.74
C GLY A 142 -24.31 -2.34 -18.51
N ILE A 143 -23.27 -1.83 -19.17
CA ILE A 143 -21.93 -2.44 -19.22
C ILE A 143 -20.88 -1.44 -18.72
N LYS A 144 -19.99 -1.90 -17.84
CA LYS A 144 -18.80 -1.17 -17.37
C LYS A 144 -17.54 -1.92 -17.77
N GLN A 145 -16.58 -1.22 -18.35
CA GLN A 145 -15.24 -1.76 -18.55
C GLN A 145 -14.44 -1.63 -17.25
N VAL A 146 -13.80 -2.74 -16.86
CA VAL A 146 -12.85 -2.78 -15.75
C VAL A 146 -11.52 -3.32 -16.26
N GLN A 147 -10.43 -2.96 -15.58
CA GLN A 147 -9.08 -3.29 -16.01
C GLN A 147 -8.34 -4.06 -14.92
N PHE A 148 -7.94 -5.30 -15.24
CA PHE A 148 -7.03 -6.07 -14.40
C PHE A 148 -5.59 -5.69 -14.76
N GLN A 149 -4.79 -5.38 -13.75
CA GLN A 149 -3.38 -5.06 -13.97
C GLN A 149 -2.54 -6.32 -13.88
N VAL A 150 -1.77 -6.56 -14.94
CA VAL A 150 -0.69 -7.55 -14.93
C VAL A 150 0.64 -6.79 -14.77
N LYS A 151 1.32 -7.04 -13.67
CA LYS A 151 2.63 -6.49 -13.34
C LYS A 151 3.74 -7.47 -13.71
N LEU A 152 4.83 -6.93 -14.21
CA LEU A 152 6.07 -7.64 -14.48
C LEU A 152 7.14 -7.12 -13.52
N PHE A 153 7.67 -8.02 -12.70
CA PHE A 153 8.79 -7.74 -11.80
C PHE A 153 10.09 -8.27 -12.42
N GLY A 154 11.17 -7.50 -12.29
CA GLY A 154 12.44 -7.74 -12.97
C GLY A 154 12.50 -7.15 -14.39
N THR A 155 13.63 -7.34 -15.05
CA THR A 155 13.89 -6.78 -16.38
C THR A 155 14.15 -7.88 -17.41
N SER A 156 13.83 -7.60 -18.68
CA SER A 156 14.11 -8.49 -19.80
C SER A 156 14.45 -7.68 -21.05
N SER A 157 15.47 -8.11 -21.78
CA SER A 157 15.80 -7.62 -23.12
C SER A 157 14.99 -8.29 -24.23
N GLN A 158 14.29 -9.38 -23.91
CA GLN A 158 13.41 -10.12 -24.82
C GLN A 158 11.94 -9.75 -24.57
N GLN A 159 11.14 -9.81 -25.63
CA GLN A 159 9.69 -9.66 -25.50
C GLN A 159 9.12 -10.79 -24.64
N ILE A 160 8.25 -10.43 -23.70
CA ILE A 160 7.54 -11.36 -22.83
C ILE A 160 6.09 -11.45 -23.30
N LYS A 161 5.55 -12.67 -23.37
CA LYS A 161 4.14 -12.91 -23.71
C LYS A 161 3.51 -13.79 -22.66
N VAL A 162 2.21 -13.60 -22.45
CA VAL A 162 1.41 -14.43 -21.55
C VAL A 162 -0.03 -14.44 -22.05
N ASN A 163 -0.65 -15.62 -22.04
CA ASN A 163 -2.06 -15.77 -22.38
C ASN A 163 -2.91 -15.47 -21.14
N TYR A 164 -4.13 -14.98 -21.36
CA TYR A 164 -5.11 -14.79 -20.30
C TYR A 164 -6.50 -15.25 -20.72
N ALA A 165 -7.30 -15.70 -19.75
CA ALA A 165 -8.72 -16.01 -19.94
C ALA A 165 -9.51 -15.82 -18.64
N THR A 166 -10.74 -15.32 -18.75
CA THR A 166 -11.69 -15.33 -17.64
C THR A 166 -12.24 -16.73 -17.39
N VAL A 167 -12.41 -17.11 -16.12
CA VAL A 167 -12.98 -18.40 -15.69
C VAL A 167 -14.09 -18.14 -14.68
N PRO A 168 -15.28 -18.75 -14.83
CA PRO A 168 -16.39 -18.54 -13.90
C PRO A 168 -16.06 -19.11 -12.51
N ASN A 169 -16.58 -18.45 -11.48
CA ASN A 169 -16.72 -19.01 -10.13
C ASN A 169 -18.20 -18.90 -9.72
N THR A 170 -18.58 -17.97 -8.85
CA THR A 170 -19.98 -17.72 -8.49
C THR A 170 -20.67 -16.70 -9.42
N ALA A 171 -19.90 -15.83 -10.07
CA ALA A 171 -20.35 -14.99 -11.17
C ALA A 171 -20.36 -15.79 -12.48
N LEU A 172 -21.39 -15.62 -13.29
CA LEU A 172 -21.60 -16.38 -14.53
C LEU A 172 -21.24 -15.54 -15.76
N ALA A 173 -20.47 -16.12 -16.68
CA ALA A 173 -20.15 -15.51 -17.96
C ALA A 173 -21.42 -15.32 -18.83
N GLY A 174 -21.51 -14.18 -19.51
CA GLY A 174 -22.68 -13.75 -20.29
C GLY A 174 -23.76 -13.07 -19.45
N ILE A 175 -23.75 -13.28 -18.13
CA ILE A 175 -24.72 -12.76 -17.17
C ILE A 175 -24.09 -11.58 -16.41
N ASN A 176 -23.08 -11.85 -15.57
CA ASN A 176 -22.43 -10.83 -14.72
C ASN A 176 -21.19 -10.20 -15.37
N TYR A 177 -20.55 -10.90 -16.31
CA TYR A 177 -19.40 -10.39 -17.07
C TYR A 177 -19.35 -11.05 -18.46
N LEU A 178 -18.66 -10.43 -19.43
CA LEU A 178 -18.42 -11.06 -20.73
C LEU A 178 -17.12 -11.87 -20.71
N ASN A 179 -17.17 -13.09 -21.24
CA ASN A 179 -15.99 -13.94 -21.40
C ASN A 179 -14.91 -13.20 -22.22
N THR A 180 -13.70 -13.13 -21.68
CA THR A 180 -12.59 -12.39 -22.27
C THR A 180 -11.34 -13.26 -22.22
N SER A 181 -10.65 -13.38 -23.35
CA SER A 181 -9.36 -14.08 -23.45
C SER A 181 -8.45 -13.41 -24.48
N GLY A 182 -7.15 -13.61 -24.35
CA GLY A 182 -6.17 -13.06 -25.30
C GLY A 182 -4.74 -13.36 -24.92
N THR A 183 -3.82 -12.58 -25.49
CA THR A 183 -2.39 -12.65 -25.20
C THR A 183 -1.88 -11.23 -24.94
N LEU A 184 -1.23 -11.03 -23.80
CA LEU A 184 -0.47 -9.82 -23.53
C LEU A 184 0.95 -9.95 -24.08
N SER A 185 1.52 -8.83 -24.53
CA SER A 185 2.89 -8.75 -25.01
C SER A 185 3.57 -7.54 -24.38
N PHE A 186 4.60 -7.79 -23.58
CA PHE A 186 5.46 -6.79 -22.93
C PHE A 186 6.73 -6.65 -23.76
N ASN A 187 6.90 -5.47 -24.34
CA ASN A 187 8.15 -5.08 -24.98
C ASN A 187 9.22 -4.81 -23.90
N PRO A 188 10.51 -4.88 -24.24
CA PRO A 188 11.59 -4.55 -23.30
C PRO A 188 11.35 -3.18 -22.64
N GLY A 189 11.43 -3.15 -21.30
CA GLY A 189 11.18 -1.95 -20.48
C GLY A 189 9.73 -1.74 -20.03
N GLU A 190 8.75 -2.48 -20.59
CA GLU A 190 7.37 -2.43 -20.10
C GLU A 190 7.21 -3.29 -18.85
N THR A 191 6.68 -2.72 -17.78
CA THR A 191 6.48 -3.43 -16.50
C THR A 191 5.02 -3.69 -16.17
N LYS A 192 4.08 -3.16 -16.96
CA LYS A 192 2.64 -3.23 -16.68
C LYS A 192 1.83 -3.37 -17.98
N LYS A 193 0.79 -4.19 -17.94
CA LYS A 193 -0.25 -4.29 -18.98
C LYS A 193 -1.63 -4.42 -18.34
N LEU A 194 -2.66 -4.16 -19.12
CA LEU A 194 -4.04 -4.15 -18.69
C LEU A 194 -4.85 -5.18 -19.48
N ILE A 195 -5.69 -5.93 -18.79
CA ILE A 195 -6.72 -6.80 -19.38
C ILE A 195 -8.07 -6.13 -19.13
N THR A 196 -8.77 -5.76 -20.20
CA THR A 196 -10.10 -5.17 -20.11
C THR A 196 -11.17 -6.25 -20.09
N VAL A 197 -12.03 -6.25 -19.07
CA VAL A 197 -13.21 -7.12 -18.96
C VAL A 197 -14.47 -6.26 -18.88
N ASN A 198 -15.53 -6.68 -19.55
CA ASN A 198 -16.83 -6.02 -19.51
C ASN A 198 -17.69 -6.63 -18.40
N ILE A 199 -18.05 -5.83 -17.40
CA ILE A 199 -18.95 -6.17 -16.29
C ILE A 199 -20.36 -5.73 -16.64
N ARG A 200 -21.35 -6.55 -16.34
CA ARG A 200 -22.75 -6.34 -16.68
C ARG A 200 -23.59 -6.28 -15.42
N ASN A 201 -24.51 -5.32 -15.39
CA ASN A 201 -25.63 -5.35 -14.46
C ASN A 201 -26.82 -6.02 -15.16
N ASP A 202 -27.27 -7.14 -14.62
CA ASP A 202 -28.41 -7.93 -15.09
C ASP A 202 -29.68 -7.70 -14.24
N GLY A 203 -29.60 -6.88 -13.20
CA GLY A 203 -30.66 -6.58 -12.26
C GLY A 203 -30.88 -7.62 -11.15
N GLU A 204 -30.04 -8.65 -11.06
CA GLU A 204 -30.06 -9.59 -9.94
C GLU A 204 -29.10 -9.19 -8.83
N ALA A 205 -29.46 -9.47 -7.57
CA ALA A 205 -28.56 -9.24 -6.44
C ALA A 205 -27.29 -10.11 -6.56
N ILE A 206 -26.12 -9.48 -6.61
CA ILE A 206 -24.82 -10.10 -6.90
C ILE A 206 -23.72 -9.77 -5.89
N THR A 207 -24.00 -9.09 -4.76
CA THR A 207 -22.97 -8.72 -3.77
C THR A 207 -22.09 -9.91 -3.41
N GLY A 208 -20.79 -9.80 -3.71
CA GLY A 208 -19.80 -10.82 -3.40
C GLY A 208 -19.72 -11.96 -4.42
N LYS A 209 -20.33 -11.85 -5.61
CA LYS A 209 -20.11 -12.80 -6.70
C LYS A 209 -18.71 -12.63 -7.29
N GLU A 210 -18.12 -13.74 -7.71
CA GLU A 210 -16.71 -13.84 -8.04
C GLU A 210 -16.47 -14.50 -9.39
N PHE A 211 -15.43 -14.09 -10.10
CA PHE A 211 -14.84 -14.83 -11.21
C PHE A 211 -13.32 -14.69 -11.19
N PHE A 212 -12.63 -15.50 -11.97
CA PHE A 212 -11.17 -15.46 -12.06
C PHE A 212 -10.69 -14.92 -13.40
N VAL A 213 -9.50 -14.35 -13.42
CA VAL A 213 -8.70 -14.11 -14.64
C VAL A 213 -7.39 -14.87 -14.51
N ASN A 214 -7.22 -15.92 -15.32
CA ASN A 214 -6.05 -16.79 -15.25
C ASN A 214 -5.00 -16.39 -16.30
N LEU A 215 -3.74 -16.30 -15.88
CA LEU A 215 -2.57 -16.23 -16.75
C LEU A 215 -2.05 -17.63 -17.07
N SER A 216 -1.58 -17.84 -18.30
CA SER A 216 -1.04 -19.13 -18.74
C SER A 216 0.02 -18.99 -19.84
N SER A 217 0.82 -20.03 -20.00
CA SER A 217 1.82 -20.17 -21.07
C SER A 217 2.73 -18.94 -21.23
N PRO A 218 3.41 -18.48 -20.17
CA PRO A 218 4.33 -17.36 -20.29
C PRO A 218 5.53 -17.74 -21.19
N THR A 219 6.11 -16.75 -21.86
CA THR A 219 7.40 -16.87 -22.56
C THR A 219 8.38 -15.85 -22.01
N ASN A 220 9.63 -16.25 -21.77
CA ASN A 220 10.70 -15.40 -21.21
C ASN A 220 10.41 -14.84 -19.81
N ALA A 221 9.42 -15.39 -19.11
CA ALA A 221 9.05 -15.06 -17.74
C ALA A 221 8.49 -16.31 -17.06
N ILE A 222 8.40 -16.27 -15.73
CA ILE A 222 7.63 -17.23 -14.94
C ILE A 222 6.36 -16.56 -14.40
N LEU A 223 5.41 -17.38 -13.98
CA LEU A 223 4.21 -16.90 -13.30
C LEU A 223 4.46 -16.86 -11.79
N GLY A 224 4.16 -15.72 -11.18
CA GLY A 224 3.98 -15.56 -9.74
C GLY A 224 2.53 -15.88 -9.40
N ASP A 225 1.76 -14.88 -8.98
CA ASP A 225 0.31 -15.00 -8.93
C ASP A 225 -0.24 -15.01 -10.35
N ASN A 226 -0.80 -16.15 -10.75
CA ASN A 226 -1.37 -16.33 -12.08
C ASN A 226 -2.89 -16.28 -12.10
N GLN A 227 -3.54 -15.96 -10.99
CA GLN A 227 -4.99 -15.97 -10.92
C GLN A 227 -5.48 -14.77 -10.11
N ALA A 228 -6.06 -13.79 -10.81
CA ALA A 228 -6.75 -12.71 -10.12
C ALA A 228 -8.17 -13.13 -9.78
N LEU A 229 -8.56 -12.93 -8.53
CA LEU A 229 -9.94 -12.98 -8.06
C LEU A 229 -10.61 -11.63 -8.30
N ALA A 230 -11.67 -11.63 -9.09
CA ALA A 230 -12.54 -10.49 -9.29
C ALA A 230 -13.75 -10.62 -8.38
N THR A 231 -13.97 -9.68 -7.46
CA THR A 231 -15.17 -9.67 -6.60
C THR A 231 -16.08 -8.53 -7.02
N ILE A 232 -17.32 -8.86 -7.39
CA ILE A 232 -18.33 -7.89 -7.84
C ILE A 232 -19.26 -7.55 -6.67
N TYR A 233 -19.42 -6.26 -6.43
CA TYR A 233 -20.31 -5.66 -5.44
C TYR A 233 -21.41 -4.89 -6.14
N GLU A 234 -22.58 -4.88 -5.50
CA GLU A 234 -23.72 -4.10 -5.96
C GLU A 234 -23.39 -2.61 -5.95
N ALA A 235 -23.93 -1.88 -6.92
CA ALA A 235 -23.84 -0.42 -6.90
C ALA A 235 -24.49 0.17 -5.63
N SER A 236 -25.47 -0.52 -5.06
CA SER A 236 -26.19 -0.10 -3.85
C SER A 236 -25.44 -0.35 -2.53
N ASP A 237 -24.39 -1.18 -2.54
CA ASP A 237 -23.51 -1.38 -1.38
C ASP A 237 -22.56 -0.20 -1.15
N ALA A 238 -22.32 0.57 -2.22
CA ALA A 238 -21.43 1.72 -2.21
C ALA A 238 -22.20 3.01 -1.86
N ILE A 239 -21.64 3.81 -0.97
CA ILE A 239 -22.15 5.13 -0.60
C ILE A 239 -21.12 6.20 -0.88
N THR A 240 -21.54 7.42 -1.21
CA THR A 240 -20.62 8.53 -1.48
C THR A 240 -20.76 9.63 -0.44
N PHE A 241 -19.62 10.20 -0.03
CA PHE A 241 -19.55 11.34 0.87
C PHE A 241 -18.20 12.04 0.71
N GLY A 242 -18.20 13.38 0.72
CA GLY A 242 -16.96 14.15 0.71
C GLY A 242 -16.06 13.95 -0.53
N GLY A 243 -16.59 13.41 -1.63
CA GLY A 243 -15.77 13.10 -2.81
C GLY A 243 -15.09 11.73 -2.76
N SER A 244 -15.41 10.87 -1.79
CA SER A 244 -14.99 9.46 -1.77
C SER A 244 -16.20 8.53 -1.86
N THR A 245 -15.94 7.30 -2.29
CA THR A 245 -16.90 6.18 -2.30
C THR A 245 -16.50 5.19 -1.23
N TYR A 246 -17.46 4.73 -0.43
CA TYR A 246 -17.24 3.83 0.69
C TYR A 246 -18.09 2.57 0.55
N LEU A 247 -17.53 1.45 0.99
CA LEU A 247 -18.21 0.16 1.08
C LEU A 247 -17.51 -0.72 2.12
N LEU A 248 -18.14 -1.83 2.51
CA LEU A 248 -17.54 -2.77 3.45
C LEU A 248 -16.86 -3.93 2.72
N SER A 249 -15.60 -4.22 3.09
CA SER A 249 -14.86 -5.42 2.67
C SER A 249 -15.54 -6.72 3.14
N LYS A 250 -15.03 -7.87 2.73
CA LYS A 250 -15.33 -9.16 3.39
C LYS A 250 -14.80 -9.13 4.83
N ALA A 251 -15.39 -9.97 5.69
CA ALA A 251 -14.90 -10.11 7.05
C ALA A 251 -13.53 -10.81 7.05
N GLY A 252 -12.59 -10.28 7.83
CA GLY A 252 -11.26 -10.85 7.98
C GLY A 252 -10.37 -10.04 8.92
N SER A 253 -9.08 -10.39 8.93
CA SER A 253 -8.02 -9.60 9.58
C SER A 253 -7.92 -8.20 8.99
N TRP A 254 -7.31 -7.27 9.73
CA TRP A 254 -7.08 -5.92 9.25
C TRP A 254 -6.29 -5.89 7.95
N GLY A 255 -5.22 -6.70 7.82
CA GLY A 255 -4.42 -6.75 6.60
C GLY A 255 -5.16 -7.35 5.42
N GLN A 256 -6.05 -8.33 5.63
CA GLN A 256 -6.92 -8.84 4.55
C GLN A 256 -7.90 -7.77 4.06
N ALA A 257 -8.49 -7.00 4.98
CA ALA A 257 -9.39 -5.92 4.62
C ALA A 257 -8.64 -4.79 3.86
N GLN A 258 -7.39 -4.50 4.24
CA GLN A 258 -6.53 -3.55 3.53
C GLN A 258 -6.14 -4.05 2.12
N VAL A 259 -5.82 -5.33 1.95
CA VAL A 259 -5.55 -5.92 0.63
C VAL A 259 -6.80 -5.82 -0.26
N GLU A 260 -7.98 -6.10 0.29
CA GLU A 260 -9.22 -5.93 -0.45
C GLU A 260 -9.48 -4.46 -0.81
N ALA A 261 -9.23 -3.52 0.10
CA ALA A 261 -9.35 -2.10 -0.18
C ALA A 261 -8.44 -1.65 -1.35
N GLN A 262 -7.20 -2.15 -1.38
CA GLN A 262 -6.26 -1.90 -2.47
C GLN A 262 -6.72 -2.49 -3.81
N SER A 263 -7.48 -3.59 -3.79
CA SER A 263 -8.09 -4.17 -4.99
C SER A 263 -9.14 -3.25 -5.62
N PHE A 264 -9.70 -2.28 -4.88
CA PHE A 264 -10.57 -1.23 -5.42
C PHE A 264 -9.80 0.01 -5.88
N GLY A 265 -8.48 0.03 -5.72
CA GLY A 265 -7.66 1.23 -5.90
C GLY A 265 -7.76 2.20 -4.72
N GLY A 266 -8.25 1.74 -3.56
CA GLY A 266 -8.41 2.52 -2.34
C GLY A 266 -7.55 2.02 -1.18
N ASN A 267 -7.93 2.40 0.03
CA ASN A 267 -7.36 1.89 1.29
C ASN A 267 -8.49 1.69 2.31
N LEU A 268 -8.19 1.07 3.45
CA LEU A 268 -9.05 1.23 4.62
C LEU A 268 -9.16 2.73 4.95
N VAL A 269 -10.38 3.16 5.28
CA VAL A 269 -10.77 4.56 5.37
C VAL A 269 -9.88 5.37 6.32
N THR A 270 -9.53 6.58 5.89
CA THR A 270 -9.06 7.63 6.80
C THR A 270 -10.24 8.51 7.18
N ILE A 271 -10.45 8.78 8.47
CA ILE A 271 -11.53 9.67 8.92
C ILE A 271 -10.96 11.05 9.17
N ASN A 272 -11.30 12.01 8.29
CA ASN A 272 -10.66 13.32 8.23
C ASN A 272 -11.29 14.37 9.13
N ASN A 273 -12.57 14.24 9.48
CA ASN A 273 -13.29 15.23 10.26
C ASN A 273 -14.55 14.66 10.91
N ALA A 274 -15.19 15.49 11.75
CA ALA A 274 -16.40 15.11 12.48
C ALA A 274 -17.61 14.82 11.58
N ALA A 275 -17.71 15.44 10.40
CA ALA A 275 -18.82 15.20 9.48
C ALA A 275 -18.70 13.81 8.84
N GLU A 276 -17.51 13.45 8.39
CA GLU A 276 -17.18 12.12 7.88
C GLU A 276 -17.35 11.04 8.97
N GLN A 277 -16.82 11.29 10.18
CA GLN A 277 -17.02 10.42 11.34
C GLN A 277 -18.50 10.13 11.59
N THR A 278 -19.34 11.17 11.60
CA THR A 278 -20.79 11.03 11.83
C THR A 278 -21.45 10.25 10.71
N PHE A 279 -21.09 10.54 9.46
CA PHE A 279 -21.61 9.85 8.29
C PHE A 279 -21.30 8.35 8.33
N LEU A 280 -20.03 7.98 8.51
CA LEU A 280 -19.59 6.58 8.53
C LEU A 280 -20.12 5.85 9.76
N ALA A 281 -20.11 6.48 10.94
CA ALA A 281 -20.63 5.86 12.15
C ALA A 281 -22.13 5.54 12.04
N GLY A 282 -22.91 6.47 11.47
CA GLY A 282 -24.34 6.26 11.23
C GLY A 282 -24.65 5.13 10.25
N LYS A 283 -23.68 4.71 9.43
CA LYS A 283 -23.83 3.65 8.43
C LYS A 283 -23.28 2.30 8.89
N TYR A 284 -22.11 2.31 9.53
CA TYR A 284 -21.33 1.07 9.69
C TYR A 284 -20.93 0.76 11.14
N ALA A 285 -21.06 1.68 12.11
CA ALA A 285 -20.50 1.46 13.45
C ALA A 285 -21.11 0.28 14.22
N ASN A 286 -22.30 -0.20 13.85
CA ASN A 286 -22.91 -1.38 14.45
C ASN A 286 -22.20 -2.70 14.07
N GLN A 287 -21.34 -2.67 13.06
CA GLN A 287 -20.56 -3.82 12.58
C GLN A 287 -19.11 -3.80 13.08
N ASN A 288 -18.72 -2.78 13.87
CA ASN A 288 -17.35 -2.58 14.35
C ASN A 288 -16.28 -2.71 13.25
N PRO A 289 -16.44 -2.04 12.09
CA PRO A 289 -15.55 -2.31 10.97
C PRO A 289 -14.15 -1.70 11.16
N TRP A 290 -13.13 -2.38 10.66
CA TRP A 290 -11.78 -1.86 10.57
C TRP A 290 -11.74 -0.50 9.85
N ILE A 291 -10.89 0.40 10.37
CA ILE A 291 -10.50 1.65 9.70
C ILE A 291 -8.98 1.62 9.46
N GLY A 292 -8.47 2.57 8.68
CA GLY A 292 -7.07 2.58 8.26
C GLY A 292 -6.04 2.94 9.35
N LEU A 293 -6.46 3.16 10.60
CA LEU A 293 -5.59 3.58 11.70
C LEU A 293 -4.97 2.38 12.42
N SER A 294 -3.67 2.45 12.71
CA SER A 294 -2.94 1.43 13.48
C SER A 294 -1.66 2.00 14.10
N ASP A 295 -1.23 1.46 15.24
CA ASP A 295 0.10 1.70 15.82
C ASP A 295 1.05 0.49 15.70
N ALA A 296 0.73 -0.50 14.87
CA ALA A 296 1.59 -1.66 14.59
C ALA A 296 2.95 -1.27 13.97
N GLY A 297 2.99 -0.10 13.34
CA GLY A 297 4.19 0.54 12.81
C GLY A 297 5.08 1.18 13.88
N GLN A 298 4.53 1.58 15.02
CA GLN A 298 5.28 2.08 16.15
C GLN A 298 4.34 2.17 17.34
N GLU A 299 4.56 1.28 18.32
CA GLU A 299 3.75 1.19 19.54
C GLU A 299 3.40 2.57 20.13
N ARG A 300 2.10 2.81 20.39
CA ARG A 300 1.50 4.07 20.89
C ARG A 300 1.48 5.24 19.91
N THR A 301 1.98 5.05 18.70
CA THR A 301 1.98 6.06 17.65
C THR A 301 1.07 5.61 16.52
N PHE A 302 -0.21 5.96 16.65
CA PHE A 302 -1.22 5.60 15.65
C PHE A 302 -1.00 6.39 14.35
N THR A 303 -0.88 5.67 13.25
CA THR A 303 -0.66 6.19 11.89
C THR A 303 -1.70 5.60 10.95
N TRP A 304 -2.08 6.37 9.93
CA TRP A 304 -3.03 5.91 8.92
C TRP A 304 -2.29 5.17 7.81
N ILE A 305 -2.84 4.05 7.33
CA ILE A 305 -2.29 3.32 6.17
C ILE A 305 -2.51 4.09 4.86
N GLY A 306 -3.59 4.87 4.80
CA GLY A 306 -3.95 5.75 3.69
C GLY A 306 -3.40 7.17 3.86
N GLU A 307 -4.25 8.16 3.55
CA GLU A 307 -3.92 9.56 3.81
C GLU A 307 -3.85 9.85 5.31
N GLN A 308 -3.02 10.81 5.71
CA GLN A 308 -2.85 11.15 7.12
C GLN A 308 -3.94 12.12 7.57
N SER A 309 -4.48 11.89 8.76
CA SER A 309 -5.40 12.82 9.43
C SER A 309 -5.04 13.02 10.89
N ALA A 310 -5.20 14.27 11.35
CA ALA A 310 -5.07 14.64 12.75
C ALA A 310 -6.40 14.53 13.53
N TYR A 311 -7.52 14.28 12.84
CA TYR A 311 -8.81 14.12 13.51
C TYR A 311 -8.78 12.87 14.41
N GLN A 312 -9.44 12.97 15.57
CA GLN A 312 -9.55 11.86 16.52
C GLN A 312 -10.95 11.75 17.10
N ASN A 313 -11.43 10.52 17.25
CA ASN A 313 -12.71 10.24 17.89
C ASN A 313 -12.69 8.92 18.69
N TRP A 314 -11.72 8.76 19.58
CA TRP A 314 -11.60 7.58 20.43
C TRP A 314 -12.80 7.40 21.37
N THR A 315 -13.17 6.14 21.61
CA THR A 315 -14.10 5.79 22.69
C THR A 315 -13.52 6.29 24.02
N PRO A 316 -14.33 6.83 24.95
CA PRO A 316 -13.83 7.30 26.25
C PRO A 316 -12.98 6.25 26.97
N GLY A 317 -11.75 6.61 27.34
CA GLY A 317 -10.78 5.72 27.97
C GLY A 317 -9.82 5.02 27.01
N LEU A 318 -9.95 5.26 25.70
CA LEU A 318 -9.03 4.79 24.66
C LEU A 318 -8.23 5.95 24.03
N PRO A 319 -7.08 5.65 23.39
CA PRO A 319 -6.40 4.35 23.35
C PRO A 319 -5.81 3.96 24.71
N THR A 320 -5.53 2.68 24.90
CA THR A 320 -4.90 2.13 26.12
C THR A 320 -3.40 1.96 25.88
N THR A 321 -2.65 1.62 26.93
CA THR A 321 -1.22 1.26 26.84
C THR A 321 -0.98 -0.20 26.45
N ASP A 322 -1.98 -0.81 25.82
CA ASP A 322 -1.97 -2.21 25.37
C ASP A 322 -1.06 -2.30 24.14
N GLN A 323 -0.18 -3.30 24.13
CA GLN A 323 0.85 -3.46 23.11
C GLN A 323 0.51 -4.51 22.04
N VAL A 324 -0.69 -5.09 22.10
CA VAL A 324 -1.09 -6.23 21.24
C VAL A 324 -2.24 -5.82 20.32
N ARG A 325 -3.10 -4.93 20.79
CA ARG A 325 -4.24 -4.42 20.04
C ARG A 325 -3.84 -3.18 19.26
N ASP A 326 -3.20 -3.45 18.13
CA ASP A 326 -2.57 -2.39 17.35
C ASP A 326 -3.46 -1.83 16.23
N PHE A 327 -4.62 -2.45 15.97
CA PHE A 327 -5.44 -2.15 14.80
C PHE A 327 -6.80 -1.60 15.21
N VAL A 328 -7.26 -0.56 14.51
CA VAL A 328 -8.40 0.25 14.97
C VAL A 328 -9.66 -0.06 14.18
N TYR A 329 -10.79 -0.12 14.88
CA TYR A 329 -12.12 -0.24 14.30
C TYR A 329 -13.07 0.88 14.76
N LEU A 330 -14.06 1.18 13.92
CA LEU A 330 -15.10 2.17 14.17
C LEU A 330 -16.23 1.56 15.02
N GLY A 331 -16.33 1.94 16.29
CA GLY A 331 -17.42 1.53 17.18
C GLY A 331 -18.52 2.58 17.30
N SER A 332 -19.63 2.21 17.95
CA SER A 332 -20.80 3.07 18.13
C SER A 332 -20.57 4.30 19.03
N SER A 333 -19.55 4.26 19.88
CA SER A 333 -19.18 5.35 20.81
C SER A 333 -17.85 6.02 20.47
N GLY A 334 -17.26 5.69 19.32
CA GLY A 334 -15.93 6.14 18.91
C GLY A 334 -15.05 4.99 18.45
N TRP A 335 -13.78 5.28 18.23
CA TRP A 335 -12.78 4.31 17.77
C TRP A 335 -12.33 3.42 18.92
N ASN A 336 -12.05 2.16 18.59
CA ASN A 336 -11.54 1.14 19.49
C ASN A 336 -10.40 0.39 18.81
N HIS A 337 -9.59 -0.34 19.55
CA HIS A 337 -8.52 -1.17 19.01
C HIS A 337 -8.73 -2.66 19.32
N ASP A 338 -8.16 -3.50 18.46
CA ASP A 338 -8.27 -4.95 18.52
C ASP A 338 -7.02 -5.59 17.88
N VAL A 339 -6.88 -6.90 18.08
CA VAL A 339 -5.76 -7.68 17.54
C VAL A 339 -5.90 -7.88 16.03
N GLN A 340 -4.77 -7.97 15.35
CA GLN A 340 -4.71 -7.97 13.89
C GLN A 340 -5.53 -9.08 13.20
N TYR A 341 -5.70 -10.23 13.85
CA TYR A 341 -6.42 -11.41 13.35
C TYR A 341 -7.88 -11.47 13.80
N ALA A 342 -8.40 -10.42 14.44
CA ALA A 342 -9.83 -10.32 14.71
C ALA A 342 -10.63 -10.28 13.39
N ASN A 343 -11.83 -10.85 13.40
CA ASN A 343 -12.63 -11.04 12.20
C ASN A 343 -13.67 -9.93 12.05
N HIS A 344 -13.25 -8.77 11.52
CA HIS A 344 -14.13 -7.63 11.22
C HIS A 344 -14.17 -7.37 9.72
N ARG A 345 -15.24 -6.75 9.24
CA ARG A 345 -15.22 -6.12 7.89
C ARG A 345 -14.44 -4.82 7.99
N GLY A 346 -13.85 -4.33 6.91
CA GLY A 346 -13.23 -3.00 6.87
C GLY A 346 -14.05 -2.01 6.06
N ILE A 347 -14.02 -0.74 6.44
CA ILE A 347 -14.54 0.33 5.58
C ILE A 347 -13.49 0.63 4.53
N ILE A 348 -13.78 0.25 3.29
CA ILE A 348 -12.96 0.58 2.13
C ILE A 348 -13.32 2.00 1.72
N GLU A 349 -12.31 2.86 1.60
CA GLU A 349 -12.42 4.17 0.99
C GLU A 349 -11.76 4.14 -0.38
N ILE A 350 -12.57 4.42 -1.40
CA ILE A 350 -12.13 4.62 -2.77
C ILE A 350 -12.19 6.13 -3.01
N PRO A 351 -11.05 6.82 -3.10
CA PRO A 351 -11.07 8.22 -3.49
C PRO A 351 -11.74 8.30 -4.85
N THR A 352 -12.71 9.20 -5.02
CA THR A 352 -13.21 9.45 -6.37
C THR A 352 -12.00 9.99 -7.12
N ALA A 353 -11.50 9.21 -8.08
CA ALA A 353 -10.70 9.78 -9.14
C ALA A 353 -11.59 10.88 -9.71
N LEU A 354 -11.32 12.14 -9.34
CA LEU A 354 -11.91 13.26 -10.05
C LEU A 354 -11.69 12.91 -11.51
N SER A 355 -12.75 12.94 -12.30
CA SER A 355 -12.68 12.77 -13.75
C SER A 355 -11.95 13.97 -14.35
N VAL A 356 -10.73 14.25 -13.88
CA VAL A 356 -9.68 14.82 -14.68
C VAL A 356 -9.40 13.71 -15.70
N PRO A 357 -9.58 13.97 -17.00
CA PRO A 357 -9.11 13.05 -18.03
C PRO A 357 -7.69 12.67 -17.64
N ILE A 358 -7.34 11.37 -17.62
CA ILE A 358 -5.94 10.94 -17.51
C ILE A 358 -5.18 11.81 -18.49
N PRO A 359 -4.33 12.74 -18.03
CA PRO A 359 -3.61 13.62 -18.94
C PRO A 359 -2.84 12.69 -19.87
N ASP A 360 -2.98 12.93 -21.17
CA ASP A 360 -2.23 12.18 -22.16
C ASP A 360 -0.74 12.18 -21.77
N MET A 361 -0.25 11.01 -21.35
CA MET A 361 1.13 10.84 -20.89
C MET A 361 2.12 11.12 -22.01
N THR A 362 1.69 11.11 -23.29
CA THR A 362 2.55 11.50 -24.42
C THR A 362 2.86 13.00 -24.42
N ALA A 363 2.04 13.82 -23.75
CA ALA A 363 2.28 15.26 -23.59
C ALA A 363 3.09 15.60 -22.33
N ARG A 364 3.30 14.65 -21.41
CA ARG A 364 4.00 14.88 -20.14
C ARG A 364 5.43 14.39 -20.18
N ARG A 365 6.33 15.26 -19.73
CA ARG A 365 7.75 14.93 -19.61
C ARG A 365 7.99 14.19 -18.31
N ILE A 366 8.54 12.99 -18.42
CA ILE A 366 8.89 12.11 -17.30
C ILE A 366 10.35 12.36 -16.94
N TYR A 367 10.62 12.51 -15.65
CA TYR A 367 11.96 12.69 -15.11
C TYR A 367 12.28 11.54 -14.15
N THR A 368 13.53 11.11 -14.11
CA THR A 368 13.99 10.05 -13.22
C THR A 368 15.20 10.52 -12.43
N PHE A 369 15.22 10.18 -11.15
CA PHE A 369 16.35 10.42 -10.26
C PHE A 369 16.36 9.35 -9.16
N GLY A 370 17.47 8.64 -9.03
CA GLY A 370 17.50 7.40 -8.25
C GLY A 370 16.50 6.38 -8.80
N ASP A 371 15.71 5.79 -7.90
CA ASP A 371 14.64 4.83 -8.22
C ASP A 371 13.26 5.49 -8.40
N SER A 372 13.21 6.83 -8.36
CA SER A 372 11.98 7.61 -8.39
C SER A 372 11.67 8.17 -9.77
N ILE A 373 10.38 8.25 -10.07
CA ILE A 373 9.83 8.89 -11.27
C ILE A 373 9.09 10.15 -10.84
N TYR A 374 9.39 11.27 -11.51
CA TYR A 374 8.77 12.57 -11.25
C TYR A 374 8.04 13.07 -12.50
N LEU A 375 6.89 13.67 -12.25
CA LEU A 375 6.03 14.32 -13.23
C LEU A 375 5.41 15.55 -12.60
N THR A 376 5.13 16.57 -13.41
CA THR A 376 4.40 17.75 -12.95
C THR A 376 2.91 17.52 -13.09
N SER A 377 2.13 17.91 -12.07
CA SER A 377 0.67 17.97 -12.13
C SER A 377 0.21 19.07 -13.10
N VAL A 378 -1.09 19.13 -13.39
CA VAL A 378 -1.70 20.38 -13.87
C VAL A 378 -1.59 21.42 -12.75
N ALA A 379 -1.47 22.70 -13.12
CA ALA A 379 -1.54 23.79 -12.15
C ALA A 379 -2.91 23.77 -11.44
N GLY A 380 -2.88 23.83 -10.11
CA GLY A 380 -4.06 23.72 -9.28
C GLY A 380 -3.73 23.86 -7.80
N SER A 381 -4.72 23.64 -6.95
CA SER A 381 -4.52 23.63 -5.50
C SER A 381 -3.64 22.46 -5.06
N TRP A 382 -3.03 22.57 -3.88
CA TRP A 382 -2.25 21.47 -3.28
C TRP A 382 -3.06 20.16 -3.25
N GLY A 383 -4.32 20.23 -2.81
CA GLY A 383 -5.22 19.08 -2.78
C GLY A 383 -5.50 18.49 -4.16
N THR A 384 -5.76 19.32 -5.17
CA THR A 384 -5.97 18.82 -6.55
C THR A 384 -4.71 18.19 -7.13
N ALA A 385 -3.53 18.75 -6.84
CA ALA A 385 -2.26 18.20 -7.27
C ALA A 385 -1.95 16.85 -6.59
N GLN A 386 -2.29 16.71 -5.31
CA GLN A 386 -2.20 15.44 -4.60
C GLN A 386 -3.14 14.37 -5.16
N VAL A 387 -4.41 14.72 -5.42
CA VAL A 387 -5.38 13.80 -6.04
C VAL A 387 -4.89 13.35 -7.42
N GLU A 388 -4.33 14.27 -8.20
CA GLU A 388 -3.75 13.94 -9.50
C GLU A 388 -2.54 12.99 -9.34
N ALA A 389 -1.65 13.24 -8.38
CA ALA A 389 -0.54 12.34 -8.09
C ALA A 389 -1.03 10.94 -7.70
N GLN A 390 -2.08 10.85 -6.87
CA GLN A 390 -2.70 9.58 -6.47
C GLN A 390 -3.35 8.82 -7.64
N SER A 391 -3.86 9.53 -8.66
CA SER A 391 -4.37 8.90 -9.89
C SER A 391 -3.29 8.12 -10.65
N PHE A 392 -2.02 8.48 -10.47
CA PHE A 392 -0.86 7.75 -10.99
C PHE A 392 -0.27 6.73 -10.01
N ARG A 393 -0.97 6.44 -8.90
CA ARG A 393 -0.47 5.65 -7.75
C ARG A 393 0.80 6.26 -7.13
N GLY A 394 0.95 7.58 -7.17
CA GLY A 394 2.01 8.34 -6.54
C GLY A 394 1.49 9.32 -5.48
N ASN A 395 2.37 10.20 -4.99
CA ASN A 395 2.04 11.31 -4.09
C ASN A 395 2.77 12.57 -4.54
N LEU A 396 2.38 13.74 -4.02
CA LEU A 396 3.23 14.92 -4.06
C LEU A 396 4.61 14.60 -3.46
N VAL A 397 5.63 15.16 -4.08
CA VAL A 397 7.02 14.72 -3.88
C VAL A 397 7.48 14.93 -2.45
N THR A 398 8.16 13.92 -1.91
CA THR A 398 8.99 14.03 -0.70
C THR A 398 10.43 14.31 -1.13
N ILE A 399 11.14 15.17 -0.40
CA ILE A 399 12.53 15.49 -0.73
C ILE A 399 13.43 14.93 0.37
N ASN A 400 14.20 13.91 0.04
CA ASN A 400 14.94 13.08 0.97
C ASN A 400 16.36 13.58 1.23
N ASP A 401 16.99 14.26 0.26
CA ASP A 401 18.34 14.78 0.42
C ASP A 401 18.64 16.03 -0.44
N VAL A 402 19.85 16.56 -0.26
CA VAL A 402 20.35 17.73 -1.01
C VAL A 402 20.48 17.48 -2.51
N LYS A 403 20.73 16.24 -2.94
CA LYS A 403 20.88 15.91 -4.36
C LYS A 403 19.52 15.89 -5.05
N GLU A 404 18.52 15.28 -4.42
CA GLU A 404 17.12 15.29 -4.87
C GLU A 404 16.55 16.71 -4.87
N GLN A 405 16.81 17.48 -3.81
CA GLN A 405 16.48 18.91 -3.76
C GLN A 405 17.06 19.67 -4.96
N THR A 406 18.35 19.45 -5.24
CA THR A 406 19.04 20.15 -6.35
C THR A 406 18.47 19.73 -7.70
N PHE A 407 18.21 18.44 -7.89
CA PHE A 407 17.61 17.90 -9.09
C PHE A 407 16.22 18.51 -9.36
N LEU A 408 15.34 18.48 -8.36
CA LEU A 408 13.98 19.01 -8.48
C LEU A 408 13.96 20.53 -8.66
N ALA A 409 14.79 21.25 -7.90
CA ALA A 409 14.89 22.70 -8.03
C ALA A 409 15.40 23.12 -9.41
N GLY A 410 16.40 22.40 -9.96
CA GLY A 410 16.92 22.66 -11.30
C GLY A 410 15.90 22.45 -12.42
N LEU A 411 14.89 21.62 -12.19
CA LEU A 411 13.83 21.34 -13.15
C LEU A 411 12.63 22.28 -12.99
N PHE A 412 12.20 22.52 -11.75
CA PHE A 412 10.84 23.00 -11.49
C PHE A 412 10.75 24.26 -10.62
N ALA A 413 11.84 24.76 -10.04
CA ALA A 413 11.76 25.86 -9.06
C ALA A 413 11.15 27.17 -9.60
N ASN A 414 11.20 27.39 -10.92
CA ASN A 414 10.57 28.55 -11.56
C ASN A 414 9.04 28.43 -11.69
N GLN A 415 8.49 27.23 -11.43
CA GLN A 415 7.06 26.92 -11.53
C GLN A 415 6.38 26.87 -10.16
N ASN A 416 7.15 26.96 -9.06
CA ASN A 416 6.67 26.87 -7.69
C ASN A 416 5.75 25.65 -7.43
N PRO A 417 6.14 24.42 -7.80
CA PRO A 417 5.26 23.27 -7.64
C PRO A 417 5.05 22.94 -6.16
N TRP A 418 3.83 22.53 -5.82
CA TRP A 418 3.51 21.94 -4.53
C TRP A 418 4.40 20.71 -4.26
N ILE A 419 4.82 20.57 -3.00
CA ILE A 419 5.50 19.37 -2.50
C ILE A 419 4.66 18.74 -1.39
N GLY A 420 4.96 17.49 -1.03
CA GLY A 420 4.12 16.71 -0.12
C GLY A 420 4.13 17.15 1.34
N LEU A 421 4.77 18.26 1.69
CA LEU A 421 4.92 18.75 3.07
C LEU A 421 3.77 19.73 3.41
N SER A 422 3.14 19.55 4.56
CA SER A 422 2.14 20.48 5.09
C SER A 422 2.04 20.40 6.62
N ASP A 423 1.60 21.46 7.27
CA ASP A 423 1.25 21.47 8.71
C ASP A 423 -0.26 21.60 8.95
N ALA A 424 -1.07 21.43 7.90
CA ALA A 424 -2.54 21.46 7.95
C ALA A 424 -3.15 20.49 9.00
N GLY A 425 -2.44 19.41 9.34
CA GLY A 425 -2.86 18.49 10.40
C GLY A 425 -2.57 19.00 11.82
N LYS A 426 -1.52 19.81 11.99
CA LYS A 426 -1.16 20.42 13.26
C LYS A 426 -0.23 21.61 13.01
N GLU A 427 -0.76 22.80 13.25
CA GLU A 427 -0.04 24.07 13.15
C GLU A 427 1.40 24.00 13.68
N GLN A 428 2.35 24.51 12.88
CA GLN A 428 3.80 24.50 13.13
C GLN A 428 4.44 23.11 13.17
N THR A 429 3.72 22.05 12.80
CA THR A 429 4.23 20.68 12.72
C THR A 429 4.10 20.15 11.29
N PHE A 430 5.05 20.53 10.45
CA PHE A 430 5.09 20.09 9.05
C PHE A 430 5.36 18.59 8.93
N THR A 431 4.48 17.90 8.22
CA THR A 431 4.48 16.44 8.02
C THR A 431 4.34 16.12 6.53
N TRP A 432 5.05 15.09 6.06
CA TRP A 432 4.95 14.66 4.66
C TRP A 432 3.73 13.75 4.45
N ILE A 433 3.00 13.93 3.35
CA ILE A 433 1.88 13.06 2.95
C ILE A 433 2.35 11.68 2.44
N GLY A 434 3.60 11.60 1.97
CA GLY A 434 4.23 10.40 1.40
C GLY A 434 5.23 9.73 2.35
N GLU A 435 6.40 9.43 1.79
CA GLU A 435 7.59 9.01 2.55
C GLU A 435 7.96 10.10 3.57
N GLN A 436 8.49 9.72 4.74
CA GLN A 436 8.94 10.70 5.72
C GLN A 436 10.40 11.06 5.48
N SER A 437 10.69 12.36 5.47
CA SER A 437 12.05 12.88 5.34
C SER A 437 12.41 13.81 6.48
N ALA A 438 13.60 13.61 7.04
CA ALA A 438 14.21 14.51 8.01
C ALA A 438 14.95 15.70 7.35
N TYR A 439 15.12 15.67 6.03
CA TYR A 439 15.78 16.74 5.30
C TYR A 439 14.91 18.01 5.31
N GLN A 440 15.56 19.18 5.40
CA GLN A 440 14.89 20.48 5.37
C GLN A 440 15.67 21.46 4.51
N ASN A 441 14.96 22.24 3.70
CA ASN A 441 15.55 23.29 2.88
C ASN A 441 14.65 24.53 2.75
N TRP A 442 14.18 25.04 3.88
CA TRP A 442 13.34 26.24 3.91
C TRP A 442 14.06 27.48 3.35
N THR A 443 13.31 28.33 2.65
CA THR A 443 13.79 29.68 2.31
C THR A 443 14.12 30.43 3.60
N PRO A 444 15.21 31.22 3.65
CA PRO A 444 15.57 31.97 4.86
C PRO A 444 14.41 32.78 5.43
N GLY A 445 14.10 32.57 6.70
CA GLY A 445 12.97 33.21 7.40
C GLY A 445 11.66 32.40 7.41
N LEU A 446 11.64 31.21 6.81
CA LEU A 446 10.52 30.27 6.83
C LEU A 446 10.87 28.99 7.64
N PRO A 447 9.85 28.24 8.10
CA PRO A 447 8.43 28.56 8.06
C PRO A 447 8.05 29.69 9.03
N THR A 448 7.02 30.46 8.71
CA THR A 448 6.42 31.43 9.65
C THR A 448 5.41 30.74 10.57
N THR A 449 4.96 31.46 11.61
CA THR A 449 3.99 30.96 12.61
C THR A 449 2.54 31.29 12.27
N ASP A 450 2.21 31.50 10.99
CA ASP A 450 0.87 31.90 10.58
C ASP A 450 -0.02 30.68 10.29
N GLN A 451 -1.25 30.74 10.80
CA GLN A 451 -2.18 29.62 10.88
C GLN A 451 -3.03 29.42 9.62
N VAL A 452 -2.53 29.85 8.47
CA VAL A 452 -3.32 29.89 7.23
C VAL A 452 -2.56 29.25 6.07
N ARG A 453 -1.24 29.42 6.03
CA ARG A 453 -0.41 28.94 4.95
C ARG A 453 0.17 27.58 5.28
N ASP A 454 -0.67 26.57 5.11
CA ASP A 454 -0.36 25.26 5.64
C ASP A 454 0.41 24.35 4.66
N PHE A 455 0.54 24.76 3.39
CA PHE A 455 0.96 23.88 2.29
C PHE A 455 2.27 24.35 1.68
N VAL A 456 3.20 23.42 1.46
CA VAL A 456 4.57 23.78 1.07
C VAL A 456 4.77 23.62 -0.44
N TYR A 457 5.51 24.55 -1.04
CA TYR A 457 5.94 24.49 -2.44
C TYR A 457 7.44 24.74 -2.59
N LEU A 458 7.99 24.23 -3.69
CA LEU A 458 9.41 24.32 -4.04
C LEU A 458 9.72 25.64 -4.75
N GLY A 459 10.49 26.52 -4.13
CA GLY A 459 10.99 27.75 -4.75
C GLY A 459 12.47 27.69 -5.16
N SER A 460 12.96 28.76 -5.79
CA SER A 460 14.33 28.88 -6.30
C SER A 460 15.40 28.99 -5.22
N SER A 461 15.04 29.43 -4.01
CA SER A 461 15.93 29.61 -2.87
C SER A 461 15.69 28.61 -1.72
N GLY A 462 14.71 27.72 -1.85
CA GLY A 462 14.25 26.86 -0.76
C GLY A 462 12.74 26.62 -0.80
N TRP A 463 12.22 25.97 0.24
CA TRP A 463 10.81 25.69 0.43
C TRP A 463 10.09 26.91 1.00
N ASN A 464 8.88 27.13 0.51
CA ASN A 464 7.98 28.18 0.96
C ASN A 464 6.63 27.56 1.29
N HIS A 465 5.76 28.29 1.99
CA HIS A 465 4.43 27.80 2.32
C HIS A 465 3.34 28.84 2.01
N ASP A 466 2.18 28.35 1.58
CA ASP A 466 1.03 29.16 1.19
C ASP A 466 -0.31 28.46 1.50
N VAL A 467 -1.41 29.19 1.28
CA VAL A 467 -2.76 28.64 1.29
C VAL A 467 -2.94 27.66 0.14
N GLN A 468 -3.79 26.65 0.30
CA GLN A 468 -3.91 25.58 -0.70
C GLN A 468 -4.26 26.04 -2.13
N TYR A 469 -4.82 27.25 -2.33
CA TYR A 469 -5.32 27.77 -3.62
C TYR A 469 -4.41 28.82 -4.28
N ALA A 470 -3.16 28.96 -3.82
CA ALA A 470 -2.22 29.99 -4.28
C ALA A 470 -1.77 29.83 -5.73
#